data_AF-A0A800DQE2-F1
#
_entry.id   AF-A0A800DQE2-F1
#
_cell.length_a   1.000
_cell.length_b   1.000
_cell.length_c   1.000
_cell.angle_alpha   90.00
_cell.angle_beta   90.00
_cell.angle_gamma   90.00
#
_symmetry.space_group_name_H-M   'P 1'
#
loop_
_entity.id
_entity.type
_entity.pdbx_description
1 polymer ?
#
loop_
_entity_poly.entity_id
_entity_poly.type
_entity_poly.pdbx_seq_one_letter_code
_entity_poly.pdbx_strand_id
1 'polypeptide(L)'
;MEEHPDLDIEKVNADGIFNTQPCRKKVWEILGEDVELFSPVNPRNKKDIENPARGIAKITKHGSVQCIAGHDMVFLSKDYNLDAYIFGCPVLNLEHMELKVPAQCECEKKEECSPNSEIGRIYRIKREALSQIDWDNPQFSYHFKLVYSLRTKIERLLSRMKGRFKMKHVYK
;
A
#
# COMPACT_ATOMS: atom_id res chain seq x y z
N MET A 1 -12.37 25.49 -20.21
CA MET A 1 -11.46 24.42 -19.78
C MET A 1 -10.82 23.94 -21.06
N GLU A 2 -9.50 24.10 -21.22
CA GLU A 2 -8.84 23.58 -22.43
C GLU A 2 -8.96 22.06 -22.39
N GLU A 3 -9.81 21.50 -23.26
CA GLU A 3 -9.84 20.07 -23.51
C GLU A 3 -8.53 19.74 -24.23
N HIS A 4 -7.73 18.87 -23.62
CA HIS A 4 -6.52 18.33 -24.23
C HIS A 4 -6.87 16.93 -24.76
N PRO A 5 -7.47 16.82 -25.96
CA PRO A 5 -7.99 15.56 -26.49
C PRO A 5 -6.92 14.49 -26.74
N ASP A 6 -5.64 14.85 -26.64
CA ASP A 6 -4.50 13.97 -26.89
C ASP A 6 -3.96 13.27 -25.63
N LEU A 7 -4.49 13.59 -24.44
CA LEU A 7 -4.02 13.03 -23.17
C LEU A 7 -5.07 12.09 -22.58
N ASP A 8 -4.80 10.78 -22.68
CA ASP A 8 -5.56 9.75 -21.99
C ASP A 8 -5.11 9.67 -20.51
N ILE A 9 -6.00 10.05 -19.59
CA ILE A 9 -5.69 10.15 -18.16
C ILE A 9 -6.29 8.95 -17.44
N GLU A 10 -5.48 7.94 -17.17
CA GLU A 10 -5.96 6.75 -16.45
C GLU A 10 -6.00 6.95 -14.92
N LYS A 11 -5.07 7.73 -14.35
CA LYS A 11 -4.87 7.81 -12.89
C LYS A 11 -4.51 9.21 -12.40
N VAL A 12 -5.05 9.57 -11.23
CA VAL A 12 -4.72 10.78 -10.49
C VAL A 12 -4.03 10.42 -9.18
N ASN A 13 -2.74 10.73 -9.07
CA ASN A 13 -2.01 10.56 -7.81
C ASN A 13 -2.31 11.70 -6.84
N ALA A 14 -2.68 11.37 -5.60
CA ALA A 14 -2.99 12.37 -4.57
C ALA A 14 -2.46 12.00 -3.17
N ASP A 15 -2.39 12.98 -2.28
CA ASP A 15 -2.13 12.75 -0.85
C ASP A 15 -3.23 11.91 -0.20
N GLY A 16 -2.89 11.21 0.89
CA GLY A 16 -3.83 10.36 1.63
C GLY A 16 -5.08 11.10 2.08
N ILE A 17 -4.98 12.39 2.40
CA ILE A 17 -6.14 13.20 2.80
C ILE A 17 -7.26 13.20 1.75
N PHE A 18 -6.92 13.03 0.47
CA PHE A 18 -7.86 12.96 -0.64
C PHE A 18 -8.46 11.56 -0.85
N ASN A 19 -8.01 10.53 -0.10
CA ASN A 19 -8.59 9.19 -0.17
C ASN A 19 -9.98 9.16 0.52
N THR A 20 -10.95 9.73 -0.17
CA THR A 20 -12.34 9.89 0.27
C THR A 20 -13.29 9.72 -0.92
N GLN A 21 -14.50 9.21 -0.66
CA GLN A 21 -15.51 9.07 -1.71
C GLN A 21 -15.88 10.41 -2.37
N PRO A 22 -16.01 11.54 -1.64
CA PRO A 22 -16.23 12.84 -2.26
C PRO A 22 -15.14 13.24 -3.26
N CYS A 23 -13.86 13.01 -2.93
CA CYS A 23 -12.76 13.32 -3.84
C CYS A 23 -12.78 12.42 -5.08
N ARG A 24 -13.11 11.13 -4.93
CA ARG A 24 -13.26 10.20 -6.07
C ARG A 24 -14.36 10.68 -7.02
N LYS A 25 -15.54 11.04 -6.48
CA LYS A 25 -16.62 11.63 -7.27
C LYS A 25 -16.18 12.88 -8.03
N LYS A 26 -15.41 13.76 -7.38
CA LYS A 26 -14.88 14.96 -8.03
C LYS A 26 -13.94 14.65 -9.19
N VAL A 27 -13.08 13.64 -9.04
CA VAL A 27 -12.23 13.15 -10.14
C VAL A 27 -13.09 12.64 -11.29
N TRP A 28 -14.09 11.81 -10.99
CA TRP A 28 -15.00 11.26 -11.99
C TRP A 28 -15.78 12.33 -12.74
N GLU A 29 -16.29 13.35 -12.04
CA GLU A 29 -16.99 14.49 -12.64
C GLU A 29 -16.12 15.30 -13.62
N ILE A 30 -14.79 15.35 -13.39
CA ILE A 30 -13.88 16.20 -14.19
C ILE A 30 -13.22 15.40 -15.31
N LEU A 31 -12.83 14.15 -15.03
CA LEU A 31 -11.92 13.37 -15.87
C LEU A 31 -12.53 12.09 -16.43
N GLY A 32 -13.69 11.64 -15.93
CA GLY A 32 -14.32 10.37 -16.32
C GLY A 32 -14.37 9.34 -15.19
N GLU A 33 -15.41 8.50 -15.18
CA GLU A 33 -15.64 7.49 -14.13
C GLU A 33 -14.58 6.38 -14.10
N ASP A 34 -13.89 6.19 -15.22
CA ASP A 34 -12.78 5.27 -15.44
C ASP A 34 -11.45 5.74 -14.84
N VAL A 35 -11.35 7.01 -14.46
CA VAL A 35 -10.12 7.58 -13.88
C VAL A 35 -9.96 7.21 -12.41
N GLU A 36 -8.86 6.54 -12.08
CA GLU A 36 -8.58 6.06 -10.73
C GLU A 36 -7.95 7.16 -9.85
N LEU A 37 -8.56 7.48 -8.69
CA LEU A 37 -7.89 8.26 -7.65
C LEU A 37 -6.93 7.37 -6.86
N PHE A 38 -5.64 7.51 -7.16
CA PHE A 38 -4.56 6.72 -6.60
C PHE A 38 -3.92 7.45 -5.40
N SER A 39 -4.24 7.00 -4.19
CA SER A 39 -3.87 7.72 -2.96
C SER A 39 -3.57 6.74 -1.81
N PRO A 40 -2.61 7.05 -0.93
CA PRO A 40 -2.27 6.17 0.17
C PRO A 40 -3.39 6.13 1.21
N VAL A 41 -3.28 5.19 2.13
CA VAL A 41 -4.26 5.02 3.20
C VAL A 41 -4.32 6.25 4.08
N ASN A 42 -5.52 6.80 4.24
CA ASN A 42 -5.81 7.74 5.30
C ASN A 42 -6.42 6.97 6.48
N PRO A 43 -5.66 6.74 7.56
CA PRO A 43 -6.17 5.98 8.69
C PRO A 43 -7.34 6.67 9.40
N ARG A 44 -7.50 7.99 9.22
CA ARG A 44 -8.48 8.81 9.94
C ARG A 44 -8.49 8.47 11.43
N ASN A 45 -9.61 7.96 11.94
CA ASN A 45 -9.80 7.60 13.35
C ASN A 45 -9.53 6.11 13.65
N LYS A 46 -9.02 5.32 12.68
CA LYS A 46 -8.65 3.92 12.94
C LYS A 46 -7.47 3.84 13.91
N LYS A 47 -7.55 2.87 14.81
CA LYS A 47 -6.49 2.51 15.76
C LYS A 47 -5.78 1.26 15.28
N ASP A 48 -4.58 1.06 15.81
CA ASP A 48 -3.87 -0.21 15.67
C ASP A 48 -4.70 -1.33 16.34
N ILE A 49 -4.69 -2.51 15.76
CA ILE A 49 -5.30 -3.72 16.33
C ILE A 49 -4.15 -4.54 16.93
N GLU A 50 -4.09 -4.60 18.26
CA GLU A 50 -3.05 -5.32 18.98
C GLU A 50 -3.37 -6.82 19.10
N ASN A 51 -2.33 -7.66 19.00
CA ASN A 51 -2.34 -9.11 19.15
C ASN A 51 -3.53 -9.84 18.49
N PRO A 52 -3.80 -9.61 17.18
CA PRO A 52 -4.99 -10.16 16.52
C PRO A 52 -4.94 -11.68 16.34
N ALA A 53 -3.75 -12.26 16.35
CA ALA A 53 -3.54 -13.70 16.26
C ALA A 53 -2.15 -14.06 16.80
N ARG A 54 -1.93 -15.34 17.13
CA ARG A 54 -0.60 -15.85 17.49
C ARG A 54 0.44 -15.45 16.43
N GLY A 55 1.61 -15.01 16.86
CA GLY A 55 2.70 -14.62 15.96
C GLY A 55 2.51 -13.28 15.25
N ILE A 56 1.37 -12.61 15.44
CA ILE A 56 1.07 -11.26 14.92
C ILE A 56 1.04 -10.30 16.10
N ALA A 57 1.96 -9.34 16.12
CA ALA A 57 2.04 -8.32 17.16
C ALA A 57 0.88 -7.33 17.00
N LYS A 58 0.70 -6.79 15.80
CA LYS A 58 -0.38 -5.82 15.54
C LYS A 58 -0.69 -5.64 14.07
N ILE A 59 -1.86 -5.09 13.79
CA ILE A 59 -2.21 -4.50 12.49
C ILE A 59 -2.24 -2.99 12.69
N THR A 60 -1.36 -2.28 11.99
CA THR A 60 -1.29 -0.82 12.08
C THR A 60 -2.57 -0.18 11.53
N LYS A 61 -2.88 1.04 11.97
CA LYS A 61 -3.96 1.87 11.41
C LYS A 61 -3.83 2.08 9.89
N HIS A 62 -2.62 1.99 9.35
CA HIS A 62 -2.34 2.08 7.92
C HIS A 62 -2.54 0.75 7.16
N GLY A 63 -2.85 -0.34 7.86
CA GLY A 63 -3.16 -1.66 7.29
C GLY A 63 -1.96 -2.60 7.13
N SER A 64 -0.75 -2.17 7.48
CA SER A 64 0.42 -3.08 7.58
C SER A 64 0.24 -4.05 8.74
N VAL A 65 0.51 -5.33 8.50
CA VAL A 65 0.49 -6.41 9.50
C VAL A 65 1.91 -6.60 10.03
N GLN A 66 2.11 -6.54 11.35
CA GLN A 66 3.41 -6.73 11.99
C GLN A 66 3.47 -8.04 12.76
N CYS A 67 4.53 -8.82 12.55
CA CYS A 67 4.77 -10.04 13.31
C CYS A 67 5.40 -9.74 14.68
N ILE A 68 5.44 -10.75 15.57
CA ILE A 68 6.06 -10.62 16.91
C ILE A 68 7.58 -10.38 16.90
N ALA A 69 8.24 -10.57 15.76
CA ALA A 69 9.64 -10.19 15.57
C ALA A 69 9.80 -8.70 15.15
N GLY A 70 8.70 -7.95 15.02
CA GLY A 70 8.73 -6.53 14.65
C GLY A 70 8.82 -6.26 13.15
N HIS A 71 8.73 -7.28 12.30
CA HIS A 71 8.76 -7.12 10.84
C HIS A 71 7.35 -6.96 10.25
N ASP A 72 7.23 -6.09 9.26
CA ASP A 72 6.02 -6.00 8.43
C ASP A 72 5.91 -7.27 7.57
N MET A 73 4.78 -7.96 7.66
CA MET A 73 4.47 -9.10 6.82
C MET A 73 4.30 -8.69 5.36
N VAL A 74 4.62 -9.60 4.45
CA VAL A 74 4.53 -9.33 3.02
C VAL A 74 3.15 -9.72 2.51
N PHE A 75 2.50 -8.82 1.80
CA PHE A 75 1.26 -9.12 1.11
C PHE A 75 1.53 -10.10 -0.04
N LEU A 76 0.85 -11.24 -0.04
CA LEU A 76 1.02 -12.27 -1.06
C LEU A 76 -0.07 -12.19 -2.11
N SER A 77 -1.34 -12.25 -1.68
CA SER A 77 -2.47 -12.28 -2.60
C SER A 77 -3.79 -12.02 -1.88
N LYS A 78 -4.87 -11.94 -2.68
CA LYS A 78 -6.26 -11.87 -2.25
C LYS A 78 -6.89 -13.26 -2.35
N ASP A 79 -7.64 -13.62 -1.33
CA ASP A 79 -8.51 -14.80 -1.32
C ASP A 79 -9.92 -14.36 -1.67
N TYR A 80 -10.30 -14.46 -2.95
CA TYR A 80 -11.61 -14.01 -3.43
C TYR A 80 -12.77 -14.83 -2.86
N ASN A 81 -12.54 -16.10 -2.53
CA ASN A 81 -13.58 -16.97 -1.97
C ASN A 81 -13.93 -16.59 -0.53
N LEU A 82 -12.93 -16.12 0.23
CA LEU A 82 -13.08 -15.78 1.64
C LEU A 82 -13.12 -14.27 1.91
N ASP A 83 -13.13 -13.45 0.85
CA ASP A 83 -12.98 -11.98 0.89
C ASP A 83 -11.89 -11.55 1.87
N ALA A 84 -10.68 -12.08 1.68
CA ALA A 84 -9.59 -11.93 2.64
C ALA A 84 -8.24 -11.61 1.98
N TYR A 85 -7.38 -10.91 2.71
CA TYR A 85 -6.00 -10.69 2.34
C TYR A 85 -5.10 -11.76 2.94
N ILE A 86 -4.10 -12.21 2.19
CA ILE A 86 -3.11 -13.19 2.59
C ILE A 86 -1.75 -12.51 2.75
N PHE A 87 -1.17 -12.66 3.93
CA PHE A 87 0.16 -12.17 4.27
C PHE A 87 1.11 -13.32 4.60
N GLY A 88 2.36 -13.20 4.15
CA GLY A 88 3.43 -14.16 4.35
C GLY A 88 4.53 -13.65 5.27
N CYS A 89 5.29 -14.59 5.82
CA CYS A 89 6.45 -14.28 6.65
C CYS A 89 7.52 -13.54 5.84
N PRO A 90 7.98 -12.36 6.29
CA PRO A 90 8.94 -11.56 5.51
C PRO A 90 10.36 -12.16 5.47
N VAL A 91 10.66 -13.11 6.37
CA VAL A 91 12.00 -13.70 6.51
C VAL A 91 12.09 -15.07 5.87
N LEU A 92 11.02 -15.88 5.98
CA LEU A 92 11.00 -17.27 5.53
C LEU A 92 10.22 -17.47 4.23
N ASN A 93 9.34 -16.54 3.86
CA ASN A 93 8.60 -16.58 2.59
C ASN A 93 9.26 -15.63 1.57
N LEU A 94 10.49 -15.96 1.18
CA LEU A 94 11.34 -15.13 0.31
C LEU A 94 11.10 -15.38 -1.18
N GLU A 95 10.49 -16.51 -1.56
CA GLU A 95 10.15 -16.81 -2.96
C GLU A 95 9.22 -15.76 -3.57
N HIS A 96 8.30 -15.22 -2.78
CA HIS A 96 7.40 -14.14 -3.21
C HIS A 96 8.05 -12.76 -3.31
N MET A 97 9.32 -12.61 -2.93
CA MET A 97 10.06 -11.34 -3.06
C MET A 97 11.02 -11.31 -4.25
N GLU A 98 11.11 -12.38 -5.05
CA GLU A 98 12.10 -12.52 -6.14
C GLU A 98 13.56 -12.35 -5.66
N LEU A 99 13.79 -12.46 -4.34
CA LEU A 99 15.11 -12.35 -3.73
C LEU A 99 15.69 -13.76 -3.62
N LYS A 100 16.98 -13.92 -3.97
CA LYS A 100 17.71 -15.17 -3.70
C LYS A 100 17.62 -15.46 -2.20
N VAL A 101 16.91 -16.53 -1.85
CA VAL A 101 16.77 -17.03 -0.48
C VAL A 101 18.19 -17.31 0.04
N PRO A 102 18.70 -16.59 1.05
CA PRO A 102 19.92 -16.96 1.72
C PRO A 102 19.77 -18.40 2.23
N ALA A 103 20.80 -19.23 2.06
CA ALA A 103 20.74 -20.66 2.43
C ALA A 103 20.36 -20.92 3.90
N GLN A 104 20.48 -19.90 4.76
CA GLN A 104 20.03 -19.88 6.14
C GLN A 104 19.37 -18.54 6.45
N CYS A 105 18.06 -18.46 6.27
CA CYS A 105 17.26 -17.41 6.90
C CYS A 105 16.66 -17.98 8.18
N GLU A 106 17.20 -17.55 9.33
CA GLU A 106 16.67 -17.91 10.64
C GLU A 106 15.89 -16.72 11.22
N CYS A 107 14.66 -17.00 11.68
CA CYS A 107 13.87 -16.02 12.41
C CYS A 107 13.98 -16.36 13.91
N GLU A 108 14.46 -15.42 14.72
CA GLU A 108 14.63 -15.58 16.17
C GLU A 108 13.33 -15.99 16.89
N LYS A 109 12.18 -15.63 16.32
CA LYS A 109 10.84 -15.90 16.85
C LYS A 109 10.15 -17.11 16.20
N LYS A 110 10.86 -17.93 15.41
CA LYS A 110 10.28 -19.08 14.69
C LYS A 110 9.59 -20.07 15.62
N GLU A 111 10.27 -20.47 16.71
CA GLU A 111 9.73 -21.43 17.69
C GLU A 111 8.42 -20.94 18.34
N GLU A 112 8.34 -19.64 18.65
CA GLU A 112 7.16 -19.02 19.26
C GLU A 112 6.02 -18.84 18.23
N CYS A 113 6.35 -18.46 17.00
CA CYS A 113 5.42 -18.06 15.95
C CYS A 113 4.89 -19.24 15.10
N SER A 114 5.79 -20.05 14.55
CA SER A 114 5.51 -21.10 13.58
C SER A 114 6.61 -22.18 13.59
N PRO A 115 6.69 -23.01 14.65
CA PRO A 115 7.79 -23.97 14.83
C PRO A 115 7.85 -25.00 13.70
N ASN A 116 6.69 -25.50 13.26
CA ASN A 116 6.57 -26.59 12.29
C ASN A 116 6.51 -26.12 10.82
N SER A 117 6.66 -24.82 10.54
CA SER A 117 6.52 -24.28 9.18
C SER A 117 7.88 -23.93 8.57
N GLU A 118 8.12 -24.38 7.34
CA GLU A 118 9.32 -24.04 6.56
C GLU A 118 9.25 -22.61 6.02
N ILE A 119 8.11 -22.22 5.45
CA ILE A 119 7.87 -20.88 4.86
C ILE A 119 7.44 -19.83 5.89
N GLY A 120 7.47 -20.18 7.17
CA GLY A 120 6.99 -19.35 8.28
C GLY A 120 5.47 -19.23 8.34
N ARG A 121 4.99 -18.18 9.02
CA ARG A 121 3.55 -17.96 9.23
C ARG A 121 2.88 -17.33 8.00
N ILE A 122 1.76 -17.91 7.59
CA ILE A 122 0.79 -17.28 6.70
C ILE A 122 -0.35 -16.72 7.57
N TYR A 123 -0.68 -15.46 7.36
CA TYR A 123 -1.75 -14.78 8.07
C TYR A 123 -2.84 -14.35 7.10
N ARG A 124 -4.07 -14.82 7.34
CA ARG A 124 -5.24 -14.43 6.57
C ARG A 124 -6.08 -13.48 7.41
N ILE A 125 -6.45 -12.34 6.83
CA ILE A 125 -7.29 -11.33 7.47
C ILE A 125 -8.43 -10.95 6.56
N LYS A 126 -9.66 -10.90 7.09
CA LYS A 126 -10.83 -10.54 6.29
C LYS A 126 -10.76 -9.09 5.80
N ARG A 127 -11.32 -8.82 4.63
CA ARG A 127 -11.36 -7.49 4.01
C ARG A 127 -11.99 -6.45 4.94
N GLU A 128 -13.02 -6.81 5.70
CA GLU A 128 -13.73 -5.85 6.56
C GLU A 128 -12.83 -5.30 7.68
N ALA A 129 -11.91 -6.11 8.20
CA ALA A 129 -10.94 -5.67 9.20
C ALA A 129 -9.99 -4.59 8.64
N LEU A 130 -9.73 -4.64 7.33
CA LEU A 130 -8.91 -3.70 6.58
C LEU A 130 -9.75 -2.82 5.64
N SER A 131 -10.92 -2.36 6.10
CA SER A 131 -11.84 -1.53 5.29
C SER A 131 -11.28 -0.19 4.79
N GLN A 132 -10.13 0.25 5.29
CA GLN A 132 -9.42 1.45 4.81
C GLN A 132 -8.52 1.17 3.59
N ILE A 133 -8.35 -0.10 3.24
CA ILE A 133 -7.55 -0.57 2.12
C ILE A 133 -8.48 -0.79 0.92
N ASP A 134 -8.05 -0.30 -0.24
CA ASP A 134 -8.73 -0.51 -1.50
C ASP A 134 -8.50 -1.96 -1.95
N TRP A 135 -9.58 -2.69 -2.23
CA TRP A 135 -9.49 -4.11 -2.59
C TRP A 135 -8.89 -4.32 -3.97
N ASP A 136 -9.23 -3.45 -4.91
CA ASP A 136 -8.79 -3.59 -6.30
C ASP A 136 -7.34 -3.15 -6.44
N ASN A 137 -6.94 -2.16 -5.63
CA ASN A 137 -5.58 -1.67 -5.58
C ASN A 137 -5.06 -1.53 -4.14
N PRO A 138 -4.70 -2.65 -3.48
CA PRO A 138 -4.29 -2.63 -2.09
C PRO A 138 -3.02 -1.81 -1.87
N GLN A 139 -3.09 -0.83 -0.96
CA GLN A 139 -2.01 0.13 -0.73
C GLN A 139 -0.72 -0.48 -0.14
N PHE A 140 -0.81 -1.69 0.43
CA PHE A 140 0.37 -2.43 0.87
C PHE A 140 1.05 -3.22 -0.26
N SER A 141 0.43 -3.33 -1.44
CA SER A 141 0.97 -4.09 -2.56
C SER A 141 2.26 -3.48 -3.10
N TYR A 142 3.13 -4.32 -3.66
CA TYR A 142 4.37 -3.87 -4.28
C TYR A 142 4.10 -2.92 -5.46
N HIS A 143 3.12 -3.25 -6.30
CA HIS A 143 2.69 -2.40 -7.41
C HIS A 143 2.27 -1.00 -6.92
N PHE A 144 1.46 -0.92 -5.86
CA PHE A 144 1.05 0.36 -5.30
C PHE A 144 2.25 1.20 -4.88
N LYS A 145 3.18 0.60 -4.12
CA LYS A 145 4.40 1.26 -3.66
C LYS A 145 5.27 1.76 -4.81
N LEU A 146 5.42 0.98 -5.88
CA LEU A 146 6.18 1.37 -7.06
C LEU A 146 5.56 2.59 -7.76
N VAL A 147 4.28 2.51 -8.12
CA VAL A 147 3.57 3.61 -8.82
C VAL A 147 3.61 4.87 -7.97
N TYR A 148 3.28 4.75 -6.68
CA TYR A 148 3.24 5.89 -5.79
C TYR A 148 4.63 6.53 -5.56
N SER A 149 5.71 5.75 -5.60
CA SER A 149 7.08 6.28 -5.48
C SER A 149 7.45 7.26 -6.60
N LEU A 150 6.80 7.17 -7.77
CA LEU A 150 7.01 8.08 -8.90
C LEU A 150 6.52 9.49 -8.59
N ARG A 151 5.47 9.63 -7.76
CA ARG A 151 4.93 10.93 -7.35
C ARG A 151 6.02 11.82 -6.75
N THR A 152 6.79 11.32 -5.79
CA THR A 152 7.86 12.08 -5.13
C THR A 152 8.95 12.49 -6.13
N LYS A 153 9.24 11.66 -7.14
CA LYS A 153 10.20 12.00 -8.20
C LYS A 153 9.67 13.15 -9.07
N ILE A 154 8.39 13.07 -9.47
CA ILE A 154 7.72 14.12 -10.27
C ILE A 154 7.67 15.43 -9.50
N GLU A 155 7.28 15.42 -8.22
CA GLU A 155 7.25 16.62 -7.37
C GLU A 155 8.63 17.29 -7.24
N ARG A 156 9.68 16.49 -7.06
CA ARG A 156 11.06 17.00 -7.01
C ARG A 156 11.48 17.61 -8.34
N LEU A 157 11.09 17.00 -9.46
CA LEU A 157 11.40 17.51 -10.80
C LEU A 157 10.67 18.84 -11.06
N LEU A 158 9.37 18.92 -10.74
CA LEU A 158 8.58 20.15 -10.84
C LEU A 158 9.16 21.26 -9.95
N SER A 159 9.56 20.93 -8.72
CA SER A 159 10.20 21.89 -7.80
C SER A 159 11.51 22.45 -8.37
N ARG A 160 12.36 21.59 -8.96
CA ARG A 160 13.60 21.99 -9.65
C ARG A 160 13.33 22.87 -10.86
N MET A 161 12.34 22.51 -11.70
CA MET A 161 11.93 23.32 -12.85
C MET A 161 11.45 24.70 -12.41
N LYS A 162 10.56 24.78 -11.41
CA LYS A 162 10.07 26.06 -10.88
C LYS A 162 11.20 26.94 -10.35
N GLY A 163 12.21 26.34 -9.70
CA GLY A 163 13.42 27.04 -9.27
C GLY A 163 14.26 27.56 -10.44
N ARG A 164 14.55 26.71 -11.43
CA ARG A 164 15.41 27.06 -12.58
C ARG A 164 14.79 28.12 -13.49
N PHE A 165 13.48 28.04 -13.72
CA PHE A 165 12.74 28.97 -14.59
C PHE A 165 12.20 30.20 -13.85
N LYS A 166 12.58 30.42 -12.57
CA LYS A 166 12.08 31.53 -11.73
C LYS A 166 10.55 31.64 -11.67
N MET A 167 9.84 30.54 -11.94
CA MET A 167 8.38 30.48 -11.94
C MET A 167 7.76 30.58 -10.54
N LYS A 168 8.58 30.67 -9.48
CA LYS A 168 8.10 30.86 -8.10
C LYS A 168 7.37 32.18 -7.87
N HIS A 169 7.49 33.15 -8.77
CA HIS A 169 6.89 34.49 -8.63
C HIS A 169 5.73 34.77 -9.60
N VAL A 170 5.28 33.78 -10.38
CA VAL A 170 4.30 34.00 -11.47
C VAL A 170 2.85 33.96 -10.98
N TYR A 171 2.61 33.47 -9.77
CA TYR A 171 1.30 33.54 -9.11
C TYR A 171 1.37 34.53 -7.95
N LYS A 172 0.90 35.76 -8.20
CA LYS A 172 0.46 36.73 -7.20
C LYS A 172 -1.04 36.92 -7.35
#